data_AF-A0A7D8YTY2-F1
#
_entry.id   AF-A0A7D8YTY2-F1
#
_cell.length_a   1.000
_cell.length_b   1.000
_cell.length_c   1.000
_cell.angle_alpha   90.00
_cell.angle_beta   90.00
_cell.angle_gamma   90.00
#
_symmetry.space_group_name_H-M   'P 1'
#
loop_
_entity.id
_entity.type
_entity.pdbx_description
1 polymer ?
#
loop_
_entity_poly.entity_id
_entity_poly.type
_entity_poly.pdbx_seq_one_letter_code
_entity_poly.pdbx_strand_id
1 'polypeptide(L)'
;MDRYNTSKLLVMFVVRQLAAMAPLESSGVIPPHPLINPYHSDFLLNRNPSFCQSELSRELTLPGSSLIIKALARPSEVGVRTLVLGAACGPESHGQYLPDCKVTPIVGMMKGEKGAGLQRRVWEELRGKLEVVRPGVTTLGVVQIE
;
A
#
# COMPACT_ATOMS: atom_id res chain seq x y z
N MET A 1 8.91 18.88 -2.42
CA MET A 1 8.72 17.65 -3.23
C MET A 1 9.38 16.43 -2.58
N ASP A 2 10.61 16.56 -2.08
CA ASP A 2 11.36 15.44 -1.48
C ASP A 2 10.62 14.74 -0.31
N ARG A 3 10.12 15.50 0.67
CA ARG A 3 9.36 14.95 1.82
C ARG A 3 8.15 14.09 1.43
N TYR A 4 7.48 14.42 0.33
CA TYR A 4 6.34 13.64 -0.17
C TYR A 4 6.80 12.28 -0.71
N ASN A 5 7.87 12.27 -1.50
CA ASN A 5 8.44 11.03 -2.03
C ASN A 5 8.96 10.14 -0.90
N THR A 6 9.64 10.73 0.10
CA THR A 6 10.08 10.00 1.29
C THR A 6 8.91 9.40 2.05
N SER A 7 7.83 10.16 2.31
CA SER A 7 6.69 9.64 3.06
C SER A 7 5.97 8.52 2.32
N LYS A 8 5.85 8.59 0.98
CA LYS A 8 5.31 7.49 0.18
C LYS A 8 6.20 6.26 0.22
N LEU A 9 7.52 6.41 0.16
CA LEU A 9 8.45 5.30 0.32
C LEU A 9 8.32 4.63 1.69
N LEU A 10 8.16 5.41 2.77
CA LEU A 10 7.92 4.86 4.12
C LEU A 10 6.61 4.06 4.17
N VAL A 11 5.53 4.56 3.56
CA VAL A 11 4.26 3.81 3.44
C VAL A 11 4.47 2.48 2.72
N MET A 12 5.24 2.47 1.62
CA MET A 12 5.55 1.23 0.90
C MET A 12 6.25 0.19 1.78
N PHE A 13 7.25 0.62 2.57
CA PHE A 13 7.95 -0.27 3.51
C PHE A 13 7.01 -0.83 4.58
N VAL A 14 6.17 0.02 5.17
CA VAL A 14 5.24 -0.38 6.25
C VAL A 14 4.19 -1.37 5.74
N VAL A 15 3.54 -1.08 4.61
CA VAL A 15 2.51 -1.97 4.04
C VAL A 15 3.11 -3.34 3.70
N ARG A 16 4.31 -3.36 3.12
CA ARG A 16 5.01 -4.60 2.79
C ARG A 16 5.43 -5.38 4.05
N GLN A 17 5.84 -4.70 5.11
CA GLN A 17 6.16 -5.37 6.38
C GLN A 17 4.91 -5.96 7.04
N LEU A 18 3.80 -5.23 7.04
CA LEU A 18 2.51 -5.73 7.53
C LEU A 18 2.08 -6.97 6.76
N ALA A 19 2.20 -6.96 5.43
CA ALA A 19 1.90 -8.14 4.60
C ALA A 19 2.79 -9.34 4.95
N ALA A 20 4.08 -9.11 5.22
CA ALA A 20 5.02 -10.17 5.62
C ALA A 20 4.74 -10.74 7.02
N MET A 21 4.16 -9.96 7.93
CA MET A 21 3.77 -10.40 9.27
C MET A 21 2.37 -11.03 9.33
N ALA A 22 1.59 -10.92 8.25
CA ALA A 22 0.30 -11.58 8.08
C ALA A 22 0.36 -12.64 6.96
N PRO A 23 1.07 -13.77 7.13
CA PRO A 23 0.99 -14.88 6.19
C PRO A 23 -0.43 -15.41 6.11
N LEU A 24 -0.94 -15.64 4.90
CA LEU A 24 -2.29 -16.13 4.62
C LEU A 24 -2.64 -17.41 5.42
N GLU A 25 -1.64 -18.25 5.70
CA GLU A 25 -1.81 -19.53 6.42
C GLU A 25 -2.00 -19.38 7.93
N SER A 26 -1.62 -18.24 8.53
CA SER A 26 -1.47 -18.10 10.00
C SER A 26 -2.29 -16.96 10.61
N SER A 27 -2.90 -16.11 9.78
CA SER A 27 -3.44 -14.82 10.23
C SER A 27 -4.96 -14.80 10.42
N GLY A 28 -5.67 -15.92 10.23
CA GLY A 28 -7.14 -15.89 10.14
C GLY A 28 -7.64 -15.05 8.95
N VAL A 29 -6.73 -14.64 8.05
CA VAL A 29 -7.04 -14.06 6.75
C VAL A 29 -7.61 -15.18 5.91
N ILE A 30 -8.95 -15.22 5.86
CA ILE A 30 -9.74 -16.25 5.20
C ILE A 30 -9.26 -16.37 3.74
N PRO A 31 -8.73 -17.53 3.29
CA PRO A 31 -8.63 -17.79 1.86
C PRO A 31 -10.06 -17.75 1.31
N PRO A 32 -10.34 -17.05 0.19
CA PRO A 32 -11.70 -16.88 -0.30
C PRO A 32 -12.37 -18.25 -0.47
N HIS A 33 -13.33 -18.55 0.40
CA HIS A 33 -14.17 -19.72 0.29
C HIS A 33 -15.01 -19.56 -0.99
N PRO A 34 -15.06 -20.56 -1.90
CA PRO A 34 -15.58 -20.40 -3.26
C PRO A 34 -17.08 -20.07 -3.36
N LEU A 35 -17.79 -20.00 -2.23
CA LEU A 35 -19.24 -19.77 -2.18
C LEU A 35 -19.68 -18.64 -1.24
N ILE A 36 -18.76 -17.97 -0.52
CA ILE A 36 -19.13 -16.91 0.43
C ILE A 36 -18.10 -15.77 0.38
N ASN A 37 -18.53 -14.65 -0.22
CA ASN A 37 -18.06 -13.28 -0.01
C ASN A 37 -16.66 -12.88 -0.55
N PRO A 38 -16.55 -12.38 -1.81
CA PRO A 38 -15.32 -11.79 -2.38
C PRO A 38 -14.96 -10.39 -1.82
N TYR A 39 -15.42 -10.02 -0.62
CA TYR A 39 -15.32 -8.66 -0.07
C TYR A 39 -14.52 -8.54 1.24
N HIS A 40 -13.69 -9.53 1.62
CA HIS A 40 -12.86 -9.39 2.83
C HIS A 40 -11.56 -8.64 2.53
N SER A 41 -11.45 -7.48 3.16
CA SER A 41 -10.52 -6.38 2.91
C SER A 41 -9.14 -6.50 3.57
N ASP A 42 -8.62 -7.71 3.76
CA ASP A 42 -7.38 -7.92 4.53
C ASP A 42 -6.12 -7.92 3.68
N PHE A 43 -6.26 -7.46 2.44
CA PHE A 43 -5.19 -7.51 1.48
C PHE A 43 -4.33 -6.26 1.48
N LEU A 44 -3.13 -6.41 2.03
CA LEU A 44 -2.15 -5.34 2.18
C LEU A 44 -1.38 -5.12 0.88
N LEU A 45 -2.11 -4.68 -0.14
CA LEU A 45 -1.54 -4.33 -1.43
C LEU A 45 -1.03 -2.90 -1.42
N ASN A 46 0.14 -2.71 -2.00
CA ASN A 46 0.72 -1.39 -2.18
C ASN A 46 0.14 -0.74 -3.45
N ARG A 47 -0.95 0.00 -3.26
CA ARG A 47 -1.78 0.56 -4.32
C ARG A 47 -1.32 1.98 -4.64
N ASN A 48 -0.87 2.21 -5.88
CA ASN A 48 -0.53 3.54 -6.36
C ASN A 48 -1.44 3.91 -7.53
N PRO A 49 -2.37 4.87 -7.37
CA PRO A 49 -3.26 5.29 -8.45
C PRO A 49 -2.54 6.16 -9.50
N SER A 50 -1.21 6.25 -9.50
CA SER A 50 -0.38 7.02 -10.43
C SER A 50 -0.80 8.49 -10.53
N PHE A 51 -0.41 9.19 -11.59
CA PHE A 51 -0.63 10.63 -11.72
C PHE A 51 -2.08 10.93 -12.17
N CYS A 52 -2.95 11.19 -11.20
CA CYS A 52 -4.36 11.49 -11.41
C CYS A 52 -4.69 12.98 -11.25
N GLN A 53 -5.69 13.42 -12.01
CA GLN A 53 -6.34 14.72 -11.87
C GLN A 53 -7.03 14.79 -10.50
N SER A 54 -6.35 15.41 -9.53
CA SER A 54 -6.80 15.55 -8.16
C SER A 54 -6.23 16.83 -7.55
N GLU A 55 -6.81 17.24 -6.42
CA GLU A 55 -6.38 18.42 -5.64
C GLU A 55 -5.03 18.22 -4.91
N LEU A 56 -4.29 17.15 -5.19
CA LEU A 56 -2.98 16.88 -4.58
C LEU A 56 -1.94 17.92 -4.98
N SER A 57 -2.06 18.48 -6.19
CA SER A 57 -1.15 19.49 -6.73
C SER A 57 -1.72 20.91 -6.64
N ARG A 58 -2.74 21.15 -5.81
CA ARG A 58 -3.41 22.47 -5.72
C ARG A 58 -2.47 23.60 -5.28
N GLU A 59 -1.44 23.27 -4.51
CA GLU A 59 -0.42 24.22 -4.03
C GLU A 59 0.69 24.45 -5.07
N LEU A 60 0.68 23.73 -6.21
CA LEU A 60 1.66 23.83 -7.28
C LEU A 60 1.37 25.07 -8.15
N THR A 61 1.80 26.23 -7.66
CA THR A 61 1.56 27.57 -8.27
C THR A 61 2.55 27.93 -9.39
N LEU A 62 3.16 26.94 -10.05
CA LEU A 62 4.03 27.18 -11.20
C LEU A 62 3.20 27.58 -12.44
N PRO A 63 3.62 28.59 -13.22
CA PRO A 63 2.95 28.95 -14.47
C PRO A 63 2.81 27.73 -15.39
N GLY A 64 1.59 27.43 -15.84
CA GLY A 64 1.31 26.29 -16.71
C GLY A 64 1.15 24.94 -16.01
N SER A 65 1.28 24.86 -14.67
CA SER A 65 1.10 23.60 -13.92
C SER A 65 -0.27 22.96 -14.16
N SER A 66 -1.33 23.77 -14.26
CA SER A 66 -2.69 23.29 -14.53
C SER A 66 -2.85 22.69 -15.93
N LEU A 67 -2.17 23.24 -16.94
CA LEU A 67 -2.16 22.70 -18.31
C LEU A 67 -1.35 21.40 -18.36
N ILE A 68 -0.20 21.36 -17.68
CA ILE A 68 0.64 20.16 -17.58
C ILE A 68 -0.12 19.02 -16.87
N ILE A 69 -0.79 19.32 -15.75
CA ILE A 69 -1.62 18.34 -15.03
C ILE A 69 -2.77 17.88 -15.92
N LYS A 70 -3.49 18.77 -16.60
CA LYS A 70 -4.57 18.36 -17.52
C LYS A 70 -4.08 17.50 -18.69
N ALA A 71 -2.89 17.78 -19.22
CA ALA A 71 -2.32 17.06 -20.36
C ALA A 71 -1.74 15.69 -19.97
N LEU A 72 -1.11 15.57 -18.81
CA LEU A 72 -0.37 14.37 -18.40
C LEU A 72 -1.10 13.52 -17.35
N ALA A 73 -1.96 14.12 -16.53
CA ALA A 73 -2.69 13.39 -15.50
C ALA A 73 -3.94 12.73 -16.08
N ARG A 74 -4.15 11.48 -15.69
CA ARG A 74 -5.35 10.73 -16.07
C ARG A 74 -6.55 11.10 -15.18
N PRO A 75 -7.78 10.80 -15.62
CA PRO A 75 -8.96 10.96 -14.76
C PRO A 75 -8.84 10.11 -13.48
N SER A 76 -9.36 10.62 -12.37
CA SER A 76 -9.30 9.92 -11.07
C SER A 76 -10.05 8.59 -11.10
N GLU A 77 -11.09 8.48 -11.92
CA GLU A 77 -11.87 7.26 -12.19
C GLU A 77 -11.04 6.16 -12.86
N VAL A 78 -9.95 6.53 -13.56
CA VAL A 78 -8.99 5.54 -14.08
C VAL A 78 -8.04 5.09 -12.98
N GLY A 79 -7.55 6.01 -12.15
CA GLY A 79 -6.65 5.67 -11.04
C GLY A 79 -7.31 4.83 -9.94
N VAL A 80 -8.59 5.07 -9.65
CA VAL A 80 -9.33 4.33 -8.61
C VAL A 80 -9.46 2.83 -8.94
N ARG A 81 -9.33 2.44 -10.22
CA ARG A 81 -9.37 1.02 -10.63
C ARG A 81 -8.31 0.19 -9.93
N THR A 82 -7.14 0.76 -9.66
CA THR A 82 -6.09 0.08 -8.90
C THR A 82 -6.50 -0.16 -7.46
N LEU A 83 -7.30 0.75 -6.88
CA LEU A 83 -7.84 0.58 -5.53
C LEU A 83 -8.86 -0.54 -5.45
N VAL A 84 -9.80 -0.55 -6.40
CA VAL A 84 -10.84 -1.57 -6.54
C VAL A 84 -10.23 -2.93 -6.86
N LEU A 85 -9.33 -2.99 -7.84
CA LEU A 85 -8.66 -4.23 -8.21
C LEU A 85 -7.88 -4.80 -7.03
N GLY A 86 -7.11 -3.97 -6.31
CA GLY A 86 -6.38 -4.46 -5.14
C GLY A 86 -7.26 -4.97 -4.00
N ALA A 87 -8.54 -4.58 -3.94
CA ALA A 87 -9.51 -5.14 -3.00
C ALA A 87 -10.20 -6.42 -3.54
N ALA A 88 -10.24 -6.59 -4.87
CA ALA A 88 -10.90 -7.71 -5.54
C ALA A 88 -9.93 -8.84 -5.94
N CYS A 89 -8.62 -8.62 -5.90
CA CYS A 89 -7.64 -9.63 -6.27
C CYS A 89 -7.55 -10.76 -5.23
N GLY A 90 -7.16 -11.94 -5.71
CA GLY A 90 -7.03 -13.12 -4.87
C GLY A 90 -5.71 -13.18 -4.09
N PRO A 91 -5.54 -14.25 -3.29
CA PRO A 91 -4.39 -14.46 -2.40
C PRO A 91 -3.02 -14.33 -3.09
N GLU A 92 -2.94 -14.64 -4.38
CA GLU A 92 -1.72 -14.58 -5.20
C GLU A 92 -1.07 -13.20 -5.26
N SER A 93 -1.83 -12.14 -5.01
CA SER A 93 -1.33 -10.77 -5.06
C SER A 93 -0.81 -10.27 -3.69
N HIS A 94 -0.76 -11.12 -2.65
CA HIS A 94 -0.53 -10.66 -1.27
C HIS A 94 0.84 -10.05 -1.12
N GLY A 95 0.90 -8.86 -0.52
CA GLY A 95 2.15 -8.11 -0.36
C GLY A 95 2.82 -7.70 -1.67
N GLN A 96 2.16 -7.84 -2.82
CA GLN A 96 2.68 -7.39 -4.11
C GLN A 96 2.54 -5.86 -4.28
N TYR A 97 3.34 -5.32 -5.19
CA TYR A 97 3.23 -3.93 -5.61
C TYR A 97 2.42 -3.85 -6.91
N LEU A 98 1.34 -3.08 -6.91
CA LEU A 98 0.38 -3.04 -8.02
C LEU A 98 0.12 -1.60 -8.51
N PRO A 99 1.09 -0.92 -9.11
CA PRO A 99 0.81 0.32 -9.84
C PRO A 99 0.01 -0.01 -11.12
N ASP A 100 -0.92 0.86 -11.49
CA ASP A 100 -1.66 0.76 -12.77
C ASP A 100 -2.30 -0.61 -13.05
N CYS A 101 -2.78 -1.27 -11.99
CA CYS A 101 -3.39 -2.59 -12.09
C CYS A 101 -2.44 -3.70 -12.59
N LYS A 102 -1.12 -3.52 -12.45
CA LYS A 102 -0.11 -4.50 -12.90
C LYS A 102 0.86 -4.84 -11.78
N VAL A 103 1.08 -6.14 -11.55
CA VAL A 103 2.09 -6.60 -10.59
C VAL A 103 3.46 -6.16 -11.11
N THR A 104 4.14 -5.35 -10.33
CA THR A 104 5.40 -4.72 -10.71
C THR A 104 6.48 -5.03 -9.69
N PRO A 105 7.67 -5.48 -10.09
CA PRO A 105 8.75 -5.75 -9.15
C PRO A 105 9.21 -4.47 -8.46
N ILE A 106 9.59 -4.60 -7.18
CA ILE A 106 10.18 -3.50 -6.43
C ILE A 106 11.56 -3.13 -6.99
N VAL A 107 11.82 -1.83 -7.08
CA VAL A 107 13.06 -1.27 -7.63
C VAL A 107 13.71 -0.29 -6.65
N GLY A 108 14.94 0.12 -6.96
CA GLY A 108 15.65 1.16 -6.20
C GLY A 108 15.93 0.75 -4.75
N MET A 109 15.67 1.68 -3.82
CA MET A 109 15.98 1.52 -2.39
C MET A 109 15.27 0.35 -1.70
N MET A 110 14.18 -0.16 -2.30
CA MET A 110 13.43 -1.30 -1.76
C MET A 110 13.99 -2.65 -2.23
N LYS A 111 14.90 -2.67 -3.21
CA LYS A 111 15.38 -3.90 -3.83
C LYS A 111 16.48 -4.57 -2.99
N GLY A 112 16.41 -5.90 -2.90
CA GLY A 112 17.46 -6.75 -2.32
C GLY A 112 17.55 -6.66 -0.80
N GLU A 113 18.64 -7.20 -0.24
CA GLU A 113 18.86 -7.31 1.20
C GLU A 113 18.90 -5.96 1.92
N LYS A 114 19.51 -4.94 1.29
CA LYS A 114 19.51 -3.57 1.83
C LYS A 114 18.09 -3.05 1.99
N GLY A 115 17.24 -3.23 0.98
CA GLY A 115 15.83 -2.85 1.04
C GLY A 115 15.06 -3.59 2.13
N ALA A 116 15.30 -4.89 2.29
CA ALA A 116 14.71 -5.67 3.39
C ALA A 116 15.19 -5.21 4.77
N GLY A 117 16.46 -4.82 4.91
CA GLY A 117 17.00 -4.21 6.12
C GLY A 117 16.32 -2.87 6.46
N LEU A 118 16.19 -1.99 5.46
CA LEU A 118 15.48 -0.72 5.58
C LEU A 118 14.01 -0.92 5.96
N GLN A 119 13.32 -1.87 5.33
CA GLN A 119 11.94 -2.22 5.62
C GLN A 119 11.73 -2.56 7.10
N ARG A 120 12.57 -3.48 7.64
CA ARG A 120 12.50 -3.89 9.05
C ARG A 120 12.76 -2.72 9.99
N ARG A 121 13.80 -1.93 9.72
CA ARG A 121 14.16 -0.78 10.56
C ARG A 121 13.04 0.26 10.60
N VAL A 122 12.47 0.62 9.46
CA VAL A 122 11.35 1.57 9.38
C VAL A 122 10.16 1.08 10.21
N TRP A 123 9.86 -0.21 10.14
CA TRP A 123 8.78 -0.81 10.92
C TRP A 123 9.06 -0.81 12.41
N GLU A 124 10.26 -1.19 12.84
CA GLU A 124 10.64 -1.20 14.27
C GLU A 124 10.55 0.20 14.89
N GLU A 125 11.07 1.21 14.20
CA GLU A 125 10.99 2.60 14.66
C GLU A 125 9.54 3.10 14.72
N LEU A 126 8.71 2.75 13.74
CA LEU A 126 7.28 3.11 13.72
C LEU A 126 6.50 2.39 14.83
N ARG A 127 6.69 1.07 14.96
CA ARG A 127 6.07 0.24 15.99
C ARG A 127 6.38 0.79 17.37
N GLY A 128 7.65 1.08 17.67
CA GLY A 128 8.05 1.63 18.96
C GLY A 128 7.29 2.91 19.31
N LYS A 129 7.07 3.81 18.35
CA LYS A 129 6.27 5.02 18.55
C LYS A 129 4.78 4.73 18.74
N LEU A 130 4.21 3.83 17.93
CA LEU A 130 2.79 3.49 18.01
C LEU A 130 2.42 2.79 19.32
N GLU A 131 3.29 1.90 19.80
CA GLU A 131 3.08 1.16 21.06
C GLU A 131 3.18 2.07 22.29
N VAL A 132 3.99 3.12 22.24
CA VAL A 132 4.01 4.16 23.29
C VAL A 132 2.68 4.91 23.34
N VAL A 133 2.05 5.17 22.19
CA VAL A 133 0.75 5.87 22.12
C VAL A 133 -0.41 4.96 22.53
N ARG A 134 -0.43 3.72 22.03
CA ARG A 134 -1.44 2.72 22.36
C ARG A 134 -0.81 1.31 22.37
N PRO A 135 -0.63 0.71 23.56
CA PRO A 135 -0.15 -0.67 23.67
C PRO A 135 -1.05 -1.66 22.92
N GLY A 136 -0.43 -2.60 22.20
CA GLY A 136 -1.08 -3.68 21.45
C GLY A 136 -1.57 -3.30 20.04
N VAL A 137 -1.42 -2.05 19.60
CA VAL A 137 -1.94 -1.60 18.30
C VAL A 137 -1.22 -2.24 17.10
N THR A 138 0.00 -2.75 17.29
CA THR A 138 0.77 -3.43 16.24
C THR A 138 0.74 -4.95 16.34
N THR A 139 -0.08 -5.50 17.23
CA THR A 139 -0.35 -6.94 17.32
C THR A 139 -1.45 -7.30 16.33
N LEU A 140 -1.16 -8.22 15.42
CA LEU A 140 -2.16 -8.79 14.52
C LEU A 140 -2.99 -9.80 15.33
N GLY A 141 -4.24 -9.45 15.64
CA GLY A 141 -5.16 -10.34 16.34
C GLY A 141 -5.64 -11.46 15.41
N VAL A 142 -5.67 -12.69 15.91
CA VAL A 142 -6.37 -13.80 15.26
C VAL A 142 -7.86 -13.54 15.44
N VAL A 143 -8.57 -13.21 14.37
CA VAL A 143 -10.04 -13.13 14.42
C VAL A 143 -10.56 -14.57 14.44
N GLN A 144 -10.84 -15.11 15.63
CA GLN A 144 -11.66 -16.31 15.77
C GLN A 144 -13.11 -15.90 15.53
N ILE A 145 -13.66 -16.24 14.36
CA ILE A 145 -15.08 -16.12 14.09
C ILE A 145 -15.71 -17.43 14.60
N GLU A 146 -16.51 -17.33 15.68
CA GLU A 146 -17.46 -18.39 16.09
C GLU A 146 -18.65 -18.48 15.13
#